data_AF-A0A6M3Q8G5-F1
#
_entry.id   AF-A0A6M3Q8G5-F1
#
_cell.length_a   1.000
_cell.length_b   1.000
_cell.length_c   1.000
_cell.angle_alpha   90.00
_cell.angle_beta   90.00
_cell.angle_gamma   90.00
#
_symmetry.space_group_name_H-M   'P 1'
#
loop_
_entity.id
_entity.type
_entity.pdbx_description
1 polymer ?
#
loop_
_entity_poly.entity_id
_entity_poly.type
_entity_poly.pdbx_seq_one_letter_code
_entity_poly.pdbx_strand_id
1 'polypeptide(L)' 'MPIGVPKVPFRLPGEEDAVWIDVNRLYRERLLFLGQHVDDEIANQLIGIMMYLNGEDESKDMYL' A
#
# COMPACT_ATOMS: atom_id res chain seq x y z
N MET A 1 -21.38 4.94 11.77
CA MET A 1 -20.07 5.58 11.59
C MET A 1 -19.26 4.68 10.67
N PRO A 2 -18.67 5.16 9.56
CA PRO A 2 -17.74 4.32 8.84
C PRO A 2 -16.56 4.03 9.77
N ILE A 3 -16.22 2.75 9.91
CA ILE A 3 -14.99 2.34 10.56
C ILE A 3 -13.89 2.77 9.59
N GLY A 4 -13.08 3.76 9.97
CA GLY A 4 -11.95 4.20 9.16
C GLY A 4 -10.93 3.07 8.94
N VAL A 5 -9.97 3.27 8.06
CA VAL A 5 -8.96 2.23 7.80
C VAL A 5 -8.16 1.96 9.09
N PRO A 6 -7.99 0.69 9.49
CA PRO A 6 -7.23 0.35 10.68
C PRO A 6 -5.80 0.88 10.63
N LYS A 7 -5.30 1.31 11.79
CA LYS A 7 -3.91 1.75 11.94
C LYS A 7 -3.09 0.72 12.70
N VAL A 8 -1.83 0.59 12.30
CA VAL A 8 -0.84 -0.30 12.90
C VAL A 8 0.39 0.50 13.35
N PRO A 9 1.06 0.12 14.45
CA PRO A 9 2.31 0.75 14.84
C PRO A 9 3.42 0.37 13.85
N PHE A 10 4.15 1.37 13.34
CA PHE A 10 5.28 1.20 12.45
C PHE A 10 6.44 2.09 12.88
N ARG A 11 7.62 1.49 13.00
CA ARG A 11 8.85 2.23 13.31
C ARG A 11 9.57 2.57 12.01
N LEU A 12 9.69 3.86 11.71
CA LEU A 12 10.47 4.34 10.57
C LEU A 12 11.97 4.09 10.80
N PRO A 13 12.75 3.81 9.74
CA PRO A 13 14.19 3.66 9.89
C PRO A 13 14.81 4.92 10.50
N GLY A 14 15.49 4.77 11.64
CA GLY A 14 16.13 5.89 12.35
C GLY A 14 15.27 6.60 13.40
N GLU A 15 14.00 6.23 13.57
CA GLU A 15 13.16 6.75 14.66
C GLU A 15 13.12 5.80 15.87
N GLU A 16 13.12 6.39 17.07
CA GLU A 16 13.02 5.63 18.33
C GLU A 16 11.59 5.14 18.58
N ASP A 17 10.62 6.01 18.31
CA ASP A 17 9.20 5.78 18.54
C ASP A 17 8.49 5.22 17.30
N ALA A 18 7.41 4.47 17.53
CA ALA A 18 6.55 3.98 16.47
C ALA A 18 5.44 5.01 16.18
N VAL A 19 5.14 5.20 14.90
CA VAL A 19 4.01 6.01 14.43
C VAL A 19 2.84 5.11 14.03
N TRP A 20 1.62 5.60 14.23
CA TRP A 20 0.40 4.89 13.83
C TRP A 20 0.08 5.21 12.37
N ILE A 21 0.34 4.25 11.49
CA ILE A 21 0.11 4.38 10.06
C ILE A 21 -1.03 3.48 9.60
N ASP A 22 -1.60 3.83 8.46
CA ASP A 22 -2.63 3.04 7.81
C ASP A 22 -2.08 1.66 7.35
N VAL A 23 -2.87 0.60 7.51
CA VAL A 23 -2.53 -0.76 7.06
C VAL A 23 -2.19 -0.84 5.57
N ASN A 24 -2.68 0.12 4.77
CA ASN A 24 -2.34 0.24 3.34
C ASN A 24 -0.82 0.33 3.09
N ARG A 25 0.01 0.62 4.10
CA ARG A 25 1.49 0.50 4.02
C ARG A 25 1.96 -0.85 3.48
N LEU A 26 1.15 -1.89 3.53
CA LEU A 26 1.46 -3.19 2.92
C LEU A 26 1.72 -3.13 1.40
N TYR A 27 1.29 -2.08 0.67
CA TYR A 27 1.67 -1.92 -0.74
C TYR A 27 3.19 -1.79 -0.93
N ARG A 28 3.92 -1.28 0.07
CA ARG A 28 5.41 -1.22 0.05
C ARG A 28 6.03 -2.60 0.15
N GLU A 29 5.32 -3.56 0.74
CA GLU A 29 5.67 -4.98 0.73
C GLU A 29 5.06 -5.71 -0.48
N ARG A 30 4.57 -4.95 -1.47
CA ARG A 30 3.93 -5.45 -2.71
C ARG A 30 2.67 -6.27 -2.52
N LEU A 31 1.97 -6.02 -1.41
CA LEU A 31 0.63 -6.53 -1.15
C LEU A 31 -0.38 -5.42 -1.46
N LEU A 32 -1.07 -5.54 -2.59
CA LEU A 32 -2.16 -4.66 -3.00
C LEU A 32 -3.49 -5.31 -2.59
N PHE A 33 -4.51 -4.49 -2.32
CA PHE A 33 -5.84 -4.97 -1.99
C PHE A 33 -6.86 -4.35 -2.94
N LEU A 34 -7.64 -5.18 -3.63
CA LEU A 34 -8.77 -4.75 -4.44
C LEU A 34 -10.09 -5.18 -3.78
N GLY A 35 -10.66 -4.28 -2.99
CA GLY A 35 -11.92 -4.53 -2.27
C GLY A 35 -13.15 -3.84 -2.86
N GLN A 36 -13.01 -3.14 -3.99
CA GLN A 36 -14.07 -2.35 -4.61
C GLN A 36 -14.15 -2.57 -6.11
N HIS A 37 -15.24 -2.11 -6.73
CA HIS A 37 -15.40 -2.16 -8.17
C HIS A 37 -14.28 -1.39 -8.87
N VAL A 38 -13.78 -1.91 -9.98
CA VAL A 38 -12.74 -1.26 -10.77
C VAL A 38 -13.41 -0.31 -11.76
N ASP A 39 -13.27 0.98 -11.51
CA ASP A 39 -13.53 2.04 -12.48
C ASP A 39 -12.21 2.65 -12.98
N ASP A 40 -12.29 3.69 -13.81
CA ASP A 40 -11.13 4.35 -14.39
C ASP A 40 -10.20 4.97 -13.32
N GLU A 41 -10.77 5.46 -12.21
CA GLU A 41 -10.00 6.06 -11.13
C GLU A 41 -9.22 4.99 -10.35
N ILE A 42 -9.90 3.91 -9.96
CA ILE A 42 -9.28 2.78 -9.25
C ILE A 42 -8.28 2.06 -10.13
N ALA A 43 -8.57 1.88 -11.42
CA ALA A 43 -7.64 1.29 -12.38
C ALA A 43 -6.36 2.13 -12.48
N ASN A 44 -6.50 3.46 -12.63
CA ASN A 44 -5.34 4.35 -12.74
C ASN A 44 -4.49 4.35 -11.45
N GLN A 45 -5.13 4.30 -10.28
CA GLN A 45 -4.42 4.20 -9.00
C GLN A 45 -3.62 2.88 -8.89
N LEU A 46 -4.25 1.74 -9.23
CA LEU A 46 -3.57 0.44 -9.22
C LEU A 46 -2.36 0.42 -10.16
N ILE A 47 -2.55 0.89 -11.40
CA ILE A 47 -1.47 0.97 -12.39
C ILE A 47 -0.33 1.86 -11.88
N GLY A 48 -0.64 3.02 -11.30
CA GLY A 48 0.35 3.93 -10.73
C GLY A 48 1.19 3.27 -9.63
N ILE A 49 0.55 2.52 -8.72
CA ILE A 49 1.25 1.79 -7.66
C ILE A 49 2.12 0.68 -8.25
N MET A 50 1.60 -0.12 -9.19
CA MET A 50 2.35 -1.20 -9.84
C MET A 50 3.57 -0.67 -10.61
N MET A 51 3.42 0.42 -11.37
CA MET A 51 4.54 1.05 -12.08
C MET A 51 5.58 1.59 -11.11
N TYR A 52 5.15 2.23 -10.02
CA TYR A 52 6.06 2.72 -8.98
C TYR A 52 6.89 1.58 -8.37
N LEU A 53 6.24 0.49 -7.96
CA LEU A 53 6.91 -0.65 -7.32
C LEU A 53 7.85 -1.38 -8.30
N ASN A 54 7.43 -1.58 -9.55
CA ASN A 54 8.31 -2.15 -10.58
C ASN A 54 9.54 -1.27 -10.83
N GLY A 55 9.39 0.05 -10.81
CA GLY A 55 10.52 0.98 -10.92
C GLY A 55 11.53 0.87 -9.78
N GLU A 56 11.11 0.45 -8.58
CA GLU A 56 12.02 0.20 -7.47
C GLU A 56 12.79 -1.12 -7.62
N ASP A 57 12.13 -2.19 -8.09
CA ASP A 57 12.75 -3.51 -8.30
C ASP A 57 11.84 -4.40 -9.16
N GLU A 58 12.20 -4.67 -10.42
CA GLU A 58 11.38 -5.50 -11.31
C GLU A 58 11.45 -7.01 -11.02
N SER A 59 12.42 -7.44 -10.20
CA SER A 59 12.67 -8.87 -9.95
C SER A 59 11.78 -9.48 -8.86
N LYS A 60 11.05 -8.64 -8.12
CA LYS A 60 10.20 -9.05 -7.01
C LYS A 60 8.74 -9.19 -7.44
N ASP A 61 8.08 -10.23 -6.96
CA ASP A 61 6.66 -10.46 -7.23
C ASP A 61 5.74 -9.40 -6.60
N MET A 62 4.55 -9.23 -7.16
CA MET A 62 3.45 -8.47 -6.57
C MET A 62 2.25 -9.39 -6.33
N TYR A 63 1.52 -9.12 -5.26
CA TYR A 63 0.33 -9.86 -4.87
C TYR A 63 -0.85 -8.89 -4.78
N LEU A 64 -1.95 -9.24 -5.42
CA LEU A 64 -3.19 -8.47 -5.46
C LEU A 64 -4.35 -9.29 -4.88
#